data_AF-A0A7X4IUF8-F1
#
_entry.id   AF-A0A7X4IUF8-F1
#
_cell.length_a   1.000
_cell.length_b   1.000
_cell.length_c   1.000
_cell.angle_alpha   90.00
_cell.angle_beta   90.00
_cell.angle_gamma   90.00
#
_symmetry.space_group_name_H-M   'P 1'
#
loop_
_entity.id
_entity.type
_entity.pdbx_description
1 polymer ?
#
loop_
_entity_poly.entity_id
_entity_poly.type
_entity_poly.pdbx_seq_one_letter_code
_entity_poly.pdbx_strand_id
1 'polypeptide(L)' 'AQMSAMHPNFLVNLGGATAADLEALGEEVRTKVFQHSGIALEWEIARVGEPAQTA' A
#
# COMPACT_ATOMS: atom_id res chain seq x y z
N ALA A 1 -2.35 -0.93 8.76
CA ALA A 1 -1.54 0.03 7.97
C ALA A 1 -2.32 1.33 7.80
N GLN A 2 -1.66 2.48 7.57
CA GLN A 2 -2.35 3.74 7.25
C GLN A 2 -1.57 4.59 6.24
N MET A 3 -2.27 5.49 5.54
CA MET A 3 -1.62 6.61 4.86
C MET A 3 -1.22 7.67 5.88
N SER A 4 -0.04 8.26 5.74
CA SER A 4 0.37 9.38 6.58
C SER A 4 -0.52 10.60 6.35
N ALA A 5 -1.01 11.18 7.44
CA ALA A 5 -1.73 12.46 7.41
C ALA A 5 -0.81 13.65 7.07
N MET A 6 0.52 13.48 7.17
CA MET A 6 1.48 14.55 6.91
C MET A 6 1.98 14.56 5.46
N HIS A 7 2.07 13.40 4.81
CA HIS A 7 2.60 13.30 3.45
C HIS A 7 2.08 12.06 2.72
N PRO A 8 1.42 12.20 1.56
CA PRO A 8 0.68 11.11 0.91
C PRO A 8 1.55 10.01 0.30
N ASN A 9 2.88 10.15 0.26
CA ASN A 9 3.77 9.09 -0.21
C ASN A 9 4.22 8.12 0.89
N PHE A 10 3.77 8.29 2.13
CA PHE A 10 4.16 7.44 3.24
C PHE A 10 3.03 6.50 3.65
N LEU A 11 3.27 5.20 3.48
CA LEU A 11 2.53 4.13 4.15
C LEU A 11 3.17 3.92 5.52
N VAL A 12 2.39 4.08 6.59
CA VAL A 12 2.89 4.07 7.97
C VAL A 12 2.38 2.85 8.72
N ASN A 13 3.30 2.21 9.43
CA ASN A 13 2.99 1.23 10.46
C ASN A 13 2.94 1.93 11.82
N LEU A 14 1.77 2.07 12.42
CA LEU A 14 1.60 2.61 13.78
C LEU A 14 1.78 1.56 14.89
N GLY A 15 2.23 0.36 14.53
CA GLY A 15 2.32 -0.81 15.40
C GLY A 15 1.42 -1.94 14.90
N GLY A 16 1.98 -3.13 14.77
CA GLY A 16 1.23 -4.35 14.44
C GLY A 16 0.80 -4.52 12.98
N ALA A 17 1.02 -3.54 12.09
CA ALA A 17 0.74 -3.75 10.67
C ALA A 17 1.75 -4.74 10.06
N THR A 18 1.23 -5.70 9.32
CA THR A 18 1.99 -6.71 8.58
C THR A 18 2.36 -6.21 7.18
N ALA A 19 3.21 -6.97 6.47
CA ALA A 19 3.51 -6.70 5.06
C ALA A 19 2.22 -6.74 4.20
N ALA A 20 1.37 -7.74 4.41
CA ALA A 20 0.10 -7.88 3.72
C ALA A 20 -0.82 -6.66 3.92
N ASP A 21 -0.85 -6.09 5.14
CA ASP A 21 -1.65 -4.88 5.41
C ASP A 21 -1.15 -3.66 4.64
N LEU A 22 0.17 -3.48 4.53
CA LEU A 22 0.79 -2.35 3.83
C LEU A 22 0.61 -2.49 2.32
N GLU A 23 0.79 -3.70 1.78
CA GLU A 23 0.60 -3.98 0.37
C GLU A 23 -0.86 -3.81 -0.06
N ALA A 24 -1.82 -4.35 0.71
CA ALA A 24 -3.24 -4.20 0.45
C ALA A 24 -3.67 -2.72 0.44
N LEU A 25 -3.22 -1.94 1.43
CA LEU A 25 -3.48 -0.51 1.48
C LEU A 25 -2.90 0.21 0.26
N GLY A 26 -1.68 -0.13 -0.15
CA GLY A 26 -1.06 0.47 -1.33
C GLY A 26 -1.83 0.17 -2.62
N GLU A 27 -2.26 -1.08 -2.83
CA GLU A 27 -3.07 -1.44 -4.01
C GLU A 27 -4.45 -0.75 -4.00
N GLU A 28 -5.07 -0.58 -2.83
CA GLU A 28 -6.31 0.20 -2.69
C GLU A 28 -6.10 1.66 -3.11
N VAL A 29 -5.03 2.30 -2.63
CA VAL A 29 -4.69 3.68 -2.98
C VAL A 29 -4.40 3.82 -4.47
N ARG A 30 -3.63 2.90 -5.06
CA ARG A 30 -3.34 2.87 -6.51
C ARG A 30 -4.62 2.75 -7.33
N THR A 31 -5.53 1.87 -6.92
CA THR A 31 -6.85 1.70 -7.56
C THR A 31 -7.67 2.98 -7.49
N LYS A 32 -7.74 3.63 -6.32
CA LYS A 32 -8.47 4.89 -6.13
C LYS A 32 -7.89 6.03 -6.95
N VAL A 33 -6.57 6.16 -7.01
CA VAL A 33 -5.90 7.18 -7.83
C VAL A 33 -6.23 6.96 -9.30
N PHE A 34 -6.13 5.73 -9.79
CA PHE A 34 -6.49 5.42 -11.17
C PHE A 34 -7.96 5.76 -11.48
N GLN A 35 -8.90 5.38 -10.60
CA GLN A 35 -10.33 5.69 -10.79
C GLN A 35 -10.62 7.18 -10.76
N HIS A 36 -9.91 7.95 -9.94
CA HIS A 36 -10.15 9.39 -9.78
C HIS A 36 -9.46 10.24 -10.85
N SER A 37 -8.22 9.90 -11.25
CA SER A 37 -7.39 10.73 -12.13
C SER A 37 -7.03 10.09 -13.46
N GLY A 38 -7.30 8.80 -13.66
CA GLY A 38 -6.84 8.03 -14.81
C GLY A 38 -5.34 7.69 -14.79
N ILE A 39 -4.64 8.03 -13.71
CA ILE A 39 -3.19 7.81 -13.59
C ILE A 39 -2.93 6.46 -12.92
N ALA A 40 -2.22 5.58 -13.62
CA ALA A 40 -1.70 4.34 -13.04
C ALA A 40 -0.39 4.62 -12.32
N LEU A 41 -0.42 4.60 -10.99
CA LEU A 41 0.80 4.68 -10.19
C LEU A 41 1.62 3.39 -10.34
N GLU A 42 2.92 3.45 -10.07
CA GLU A 42 3.84 2.30 -10.05
C GLU A 42 4.50 2.19 -8.68
N TRP A 43 4.84 0.98 -8.27
CA TRP A 43 5.55 0.77 -7.01
C TRP A 43 7.01 1.18 -7.17
N GLU A 44 7.46 2.11 -6.34
CA GLU A 44 8.89 2.44 -6.22
C GLU A 44 9.62 1.40 -5.36
N ILE A 45 8.96 0.94 -4.29
CA ILE A 45 9.53 -0.03 -3.36
C ILE A 45 9.43 -1.46 -3.89
N ALA A 46 10.51 -2.22 -3.71
CA ALA A 46 10.50 -3.65 -4.00
C ALA A 46 9.73 -4.41 -2.91
N ARG A 47 8.85 -5.32 -3.33
CA ARG A 47 8.20 -6.31 -2.46
C ARG A 47 8.99 -7.61 -2.56
N VAL A 48 9.36 -8.18 -1.42
CA VAL A 48 10.20 -9.38 -1.34
C VAL A 48 9.59 -10.42 -0.41
N GLY A 49 9.77 -11.70 -0.74
CA GLY A 49 9.15 -12.82 -0.06
C GLY A 49 7.90 -13.33 -0.77
N GLU A 50 7.30 -14.38 -0.20
CA GLU A 50 6.04 -14.95 -0.69
C GLU A 50 4.86 -14.38 0.10
N PRO A 51 3.70 -14.14 -0.55
CA PRO A 51 2.47 -13.82 0.16
C PRO A 51 2.17 -14.87 1.23
N ALA A 52 1.68 -14.43 2.39
CA ALA A 52 1.26 -15.35 3.44
C ALA A 52 0.18 -16.30 2.88
N GLN A 53 0.45 -17.60 2.92
CA GLN A 53 -0.54 -18.61 2.54
C GLN A 53 -1.71 -18.51 3.51
N THR A 54 -2.89 -18.21 3.00
CA THR A 54 -4.12 -18.27 3.78
C THR A 54 -4.40 -19.76 4.02
N ALA A 55 -4.37 -20.19 5.28
CA ALA A 55 -4.73 -21.56 5.68
C ALA A 55 -6.24 -21.80 5.56
#